data_AF-A0A5C8ADK4-F1
#
_entry.id   AF-A0A5C8ADK4-F1
#
_cell.length_a   1.000
_cell.length_b   1.000
_cell.length_c   1.000
_cell.angle_alpha   90.00
_cell.angle_beta   90.00
_cell.angle_gamma   90.00
#
_symmetry.space_group_name_H-M   'P 1'
#
loop_
_entity.id
_entity.type
_entity.pdbx_description
1 polymer ?
#
loop_
_entity_poly.entity_id
_entity_poly.type
_entity_poly.pdbx_seq_one_letter_code
_entity_poly.pdbx_strand_id
1 'polypeptide(L)' 'MRTLSTALFTIILFTANSQESTVAPKYSNEFLAIGLGADALGLGNAVVAQTDNVYSGYWNPAGL' A
#
# COMPACT_ATOMS: atom_id res chain seq x y z
N MET A 1 -41.66 -7.92 19.17
CA MET A 1 -40.63 -8.99 19.04
C MET A 1 -40.07 -9.11 17.62
N ARG A 2 -40.89 -9.10 16.55
CA ARG A 2 -40.42 -9.24 15.16
C ARG A 2 -39.51 -8.09 14.66
N THR A 3 -39.84 -6.85 14.98
CA THR A 3 -39.04 -5.66 14.58
C THR A 3 -37.71 -5.56 15.32
N LEU A 4 -37.69 -5.93 16.60
CA LEU A 4 -36.48 -5.96 17.43
C LEU A 4 -35.46 -7.00 16.94
N SER A 5 -35.94 -8.19 16.57
CA SER A 5 -35.10 -9.24 16.00
C SER A 5 -34.50 -8.84 14.64
N THR A 6 -35.26 -8.11 13.82
CA THR A 6 -34.78 -7.63 12.51
C THR A 6 -33.70 -6.56 12.68
N ALA A 7 -33.92 -5.60 13.59
CA ALA A 7 -32.93 -4.56 13.89
C ALA A 7 -31.61 -5.15 14.42
N LEU A 8 -31.70 -6.15 15.31
CA LEU A 8 -30.54 -6.84 15.86
C LEU A 8 -29.75 -7.58 14.77
N PHE A 9 -30.45 -8.25 13.85
CA PHE A 9 -29.82 -8.95 12.72
C PHE A 9 -29.07 -7.99 11.78
N THR A 10 -29.67 -6.83 11.48
CA THR A 10 -29.03 -5.80 10.63
C THR A 10 -27.77 -5.22 11.29
N ILE A 11 -27.80 -5.00 12.61
CA ILE A 11 -26.63 -4.50 13.37
C ILE A 11 -25.48 -5.51 13.32
N ILE A 12 -25.77 -6.80 13.52
CA ILE A 12 -24.76 -7.87 13.48
C ILE A 12 -24.09 -7.95 12.11
N LEU A 13 -24.88 -7.87 11.03
CA LEU A 13 -24.37 -7.85 9.66
C LEU A 13 -23.46 -6.66 9.38
N PHE A 14 -23.79 -5.48 9.90
CA PHE A 14 -22.97 -4.28 9.72
C PHE A 14 -21.62 -4.40 10.44
N THR A 15 -21.60 -4.94 11.67
CA THR A 15 -20.36 -5.14 12.44
C THR A 15 -19.46 -6.26 11.91
N ALA A 16 -20.02 -7.23 11.17
CA ALA A 16 -19.22 -8.32 10.59
C ALA A 16 -18.32 -7.84 9.43
N ASN A 17 -18.64 -6.71 8.80
CA ASN A 17 -17.91 -6.17 7.66
C ASN A 17 -16.83 -5.13 8.05
N SER A 18 -16.70 -4.78 9.34
CA SER A 18 -15.70 -3.81 9.82
C SER A 18 -14.37 -4.47 10.17
N GLN A 19 -13.82 -5.32 9.28
CA GLN A 19 -12.45 -5.83 9.43
C GLN A 19 -11.45 -4.82 8.90
N GLU A 20 -10.77 -4.11 9.80
CA GLU A 20 -9.60 -3.31 9.46
C GLU A 20 -8.41 -4.25 9.23
N SER A 21 -7.91 -4.31 7.99
CA SER A 21 -6.68 -5.05 7.69
C SER A 21 -5.47 -4.14 7.93
N THR A 22 -4.98 -4.07 9.16
CA THR A 22 -3.63 -3.54 9.41
C THR A 22 -2.62 -4.59 8.98
N VAL A 23 -2.32 -4.61 7.67
CA VAL A 23 -1.29 -5.51 7.13
C VAL A 23 0.07 -4.98 7.59
N ALA A 24 0.59 -5.55 8.66
CA ALA A 24 1.98 -5.33 9.05
C ALA A 24 2.88 -5.74 7.88
N PRO A 25 3.90 -4.94 7.52
CA PRO A 25 4.80 -5.25 6.42
C PRO A 25 5.40 -6.64 6.60
N LYS A 26 5.16 -7.54 5.64
CA LYS A 26 5.66 -8.93 5.67
C LYS A 26 7.19 -8.97 5.57
N TYR A 27 7.77 -8.01 4.86
CA TYR A 27 9.21 -7.88 4.67
C TYR A 27 9.71 -6.65 5.42
N SER A 28 10.84 -6.80 6.12
CA SER A 28 11.50 -5.69 6.81
C SER A 28 11.85 -4.52 5.88
N ASN A 29 11.92 -4.80 4.57
CA ASN A 29 12.39 -3.91 3.54
C ASN A 29 11.24 -3.27 2.74
N GLU A 30 9.99 -3.44 3.16
CA GLU A 30 8.83 -2.90 2.43
C GLU A 30 8.85 -1.36 2.36
N PHE A 31 9.61 -0.70 3.24
CA PHE A 31 9.84 0.75 3.16
C PHE A 31 10.58 1.16 1.88
N LEU A 32 11.31 0.25 1.21
CA LEU A 32 11.87 0.53 -0.11
C LEU A 32 10.78 0.67 -1.18
N ALA A 33 9.54 0.23 -0.95
CA ALA A 33 8.46 0.51 -1.90
C ALA A 33 8.07 2.01 -1.93
N ILE A 34 8.48 2.79 -0.93
CA ILE A 34 8.23 4.25 -0.89
C ILE A 34 8.99 4.97 -2.03
N GLY A 35 10.17 4.48 -2.40
CA GLY A 35 11.01 5.07 -3.44
C GLY A 35 11.98 6.14 -2.92
N LEU A 36 12.98 6.48 -3.75
CA LEU A 36 13.93 7.59 -3.54
C LEU A 36 13.90 8.56 -4.73
N GLY A 37 13.91 9.86 -4.45
CA GLY A 37 14.01 10.91 -5.48
C GLY A 37 12.67 11.62 -5.76
N ALA A 38 12.74 12.93 -6.02
CA ALA A 38 11.56 13.74 -6.33
C ALA A 38 10.99 13.45 -7.72
N ASP A 39 11.86 13.07 -8.66
CA ASP A 39 11.51 12.59 -10.00
C ASP A 39 10.75 11.26 -9.93
N ALA A 40 11.23 10.32 -9.11
CA ALA A 40 10.54 9.06 -8.87
C ALA A 40 9.17 9.29 -8.23
N LEU A 41 9.08 10.17 -7.24
CA LEU A 41 7.80 10.53 -6.63
C LEU A 41 6.83 11.16 -7.65
N GLY A 42 7.32 12.09 -8.48
CA GLY A 42 6.52 12.77 -9.51
C GLY A 42 6.02 11.83 -10.61
N LEU A 43 6.74 10.74 -10.86
CA LEU A 43 6.41 9.73 -11.88
C LEU A 43 5.77 8.46 -11.29
N GLY A 44 5.38 8.48 -10.01
CA GLY A 44 4.76 7.33 -9.35
C GLY A 44 5.66 6.09 -9.32
N ASN A 45 6.95 6.28 -9.07
CA ASN A 45 8.02 5.27 -9.05
C ASN A 45 8.31 4.58 -10.41
N ALA A 46 7.76 5.10 -11.51
CA ALA A 46 7.99 4.55 -12.86
C ALA A 46 9.27 5.08 -13.53
N VAL A 47 10.44 4.85 -12.90
CA VAL A 47 11.71 5.47 -13.34
C VAL A 47 12.80 4.51 -13.82
N VAL A 48 12.61 3.19 -13.68
CA VAL A 48 13.64 2.15 -13.94
C VAL A 48 14.36 2.33 -15.28
N ALA A 49 13.63 2.61 -16.36
CA ALA A 49 14.21 2.69 -17.71
C ALA A 49 15.04 3.96 -17.97
N GLN A 50 14.80 5.04 -17.21
CA GLN A 50 15.43 6.35 -17.42
C GLN A 50 16.45 6.70 -16.33
N THR A 51 16.58 5.90 -15.26
CA THR A 51 17.55 6.19 -14.19
C THR A 51 18.98 5.92 -14.66
N ASP A 52 19.77 6.99 -14.77
CA ASP A 52 21.18 7.00 -15.20
C ASP A 52 22.08 7.87 -14.28
N ASN A 53 21.62 8.13 -13.05
CA ASN A 53 22.26 9.03 -12.10
C ASN A 53 22.59 8.33 -10.77
N VAL A 54 22.95 9.09 -9.73
CA VAL A 54 23.32 8.55 -8.40
C VAL A 54 22.26 7.64 -7.74
N TYR A 55 21.00 7.72 -8.17
CA TYR A 55 19.94 6.84 -7.70
C TYR A 55 19.87 5.49 -8.44
N SER A 56 20.73 5.24 -9.44
CA SER A 56 20.80 4.00 -10.22
C SER A 56 20.98 2.77 -9.34
N GLY A 57 21.80 2.85 -8.29
CA GLY A 57 21.96 1.74 -7.33
C GLY A 57 20.66 1.30 -6.65
N TYR A 58 19.65 2.18 -6.58
CA TYR A 58 18.34 1.88 -6.01
C TYR A 58 17.31 1.46 -7.08
N TRP A 59 17.24 2.18 -8.21
CA TRP A 59 16.20 1.97 -9.22
C TRP A 59 16.60 1.05 -10.38
N ASN A 60 17.85 1.15 -10.84
CA ASN A 60 18.38 0.40 -11.98
C ASN A 60 19.92 0.38 -11.94
N PRO A 61 20.55 -0.65 -11.35
CA PRO A 61 22.00 -0.71 -11.24
C PRO A 61 22.75 -0.71 -12.59
N ALA A 62 22.08 -1.03 -13.71
CA ALA A 62 22.68 -1.00 -15.03
C ALA A 62 22.86 0.43 -15.60
N GLY A 63 22.21 1.43 -14.97
CA GLY A 63 22.36 2.84 -15.32
C GLY A 63 23.52 3.54 -14.60
N LEU A 64 24.35 2.82 -13.84
CA LEU A 64 25.57 3.35 -13.23
C LEU A 64 26.73 3.43 -14.24
#